data_AF-A0A9D4YXV7-F1
#
_entry.id   AF-A0A9D4YXV7-F1
#
_cell.length_a   1.000
_cell.length_b   1.000
_cell.length_c   1.000
_cell.angle_alpha   90.00
_cell.angle_beta   90.00
_cell.angle_gamma   90.00
#
_symmetry.space_group_name_H-M   'P 1'
#
loop_
_entity.id
_entity.type
_entity.pdbx_description
1 polymer ?
#
loop_
_entity_poly.entity_id
_entity_poly.type
_entity_poly.pdbx_seq_one_letter_code
_entity_poly.pdbx_strand_id
1 'polypeptide(L)'
;MVQVVAVQGAAASCCRPIAASSLREQQSGLGRLNGRPQLRSARRLGLAVRAKGKAGDPPDVPKPRLDRAGGREWLQSILSRFGPVREKASNTTVLDFEKPLVELDNRIKEVRQVAEENGVDVSNQIKELEERAKQLRKDTYNRLTPIQRLQVARHPNRPTFLDIALNISDKFVELHGDRGGLDDPAMVCGLGSIDGVSFMFIGHQKGRNTKENIYRNFGMPQPNGYRKALRFMRHADKFGFPIVTFVDTPGAYAGKNAEELGQGEAIALNLREMFGLRVPIISVVIGEGGSGGALAIGCANRSLIMENSVYYVASPEACAAILWKSRDKANTATEALRITPDDLLRFGVMDEKVQEPLGAAHTDPMAAFPYVKEAILRNYRRYEGMTAEEVQLDRYSKFRKLGMWEEFLVAGGKNKEAREALESAAGATTAAGTWAPTADDAKFIEMMADMEDKWQQTLQTKQEWVNKPDMPAGVSQPGLMELAVATIEVQRQMASGEDAAVDDSSTAAAAKSNPNGSGSQLVADAN
;
A
#
# COMPACT_ATOMS: atom_id res chain seq x y z
N MET A 1 -13.89 -4.77 12.74
CA MET A 1 -12.93 -5.85 12.44
C MET A 1 -12.83 -5.96 10.94
N VAL A 2 -11.71 -5.52 10.34
CA VAL A 2 -11.46 -5.65 8.90
C VAL A 2 -10.64 -6.93 8.72
N GLN A 3 -11.26 -7.97 8.15
CA GLN A 3 -10.53 -9.18 7.76
C GLN A 3 -9.66 -8.85 6.53
N VAL A 4 -8.35 -8.90 6.71
CA VAL A 4 -7.39 -8.99 5.62
C VAL A 4 -7.51 -10.41 5.05
N VAL A 5 -8.19 -10.54 3.91
CA VAL A 5 -8.21 -11.79 3.15
C VAL A 5 -6.84 -11.92 2.48
N ALA A 6 -5.99 -12.78 3.04
CA ALA A 6 -4.79 -13.26 2.38
C ALA A 6 -5.22 -14.14 1.19
N VAL A 7 -5.02 -13.63 -0.03
CA VAL A 7 -5.34 -14.35 -1.27
C VAL A 7 -4.15 -15.23 -1.65
N GLN A 8 -4.24 -16.53 -1.40
CA GLN A 8 -3.38 -17.55 -1.99
C GLN A 8 -3.88 -17.92 -3.39
N GLY A 9 -2.95 -18.12 -4.34
CA GLY A 9 -3.18 -18.98 -5.50
C GLY A 9 -2.64 -18.47 -6.85
N ALA A 10 -1.70 -19.24 -7.42
CA ALA A 10 -1.23 -19.22 -8.81
C ALA A 10 -0.13 -18.21 -9.21
N ALA A 11 1.04 -18.33 -8.58
CA ALA A 11 2.32 -18.00 -9.22
C ALA A 11 3.41 -19.01 -8.81
N ALA A 12 3.22 -20.28 -9.17
CA ALA A 12 4.25 -21.30 -9.07
C ALA A 12 4.31 -22.10 -10.37
N SER A 13 5.02 -21.58 -11.37
CA SER A 13 5.76 -22.39 -12.33
C SER A 13 6.69 -21.48 -13.14
N CYS A 14 7.93 -21.94 -13.28
CA CYS A 14 9.04 -21.45 -14.11
C CYS A 14 10.23 -20.85 -13.34
N CYS A 15 10.97 -21.72 -12.64
CA CYS A 15 12.43 -21.67 -12.58
C CYS A 15 12.94 -23.09 -12.26
N ARG A 16 13.52 -23.78 -13.24
CA ARG A 16 14.27 -25.03 -13.04
C ARG A 16 15.59 -24.72 -12.31
N PRO A 17 15.97 -25.44 -11.23
CA PRO A 17 17.30 -25.31 -10.66
C PRO A 17 18.30 -26.19 -11.42
N ILE A 18 19.44 -25.60 -11.78
CA ILE A 18 20.64 -26.30 -12.23
C ILE A 18 21.34 -26.84 -10.97
N ALA A 19 21.63 -28.14 -10.99
CA ALA A 19 22.29 -28.87 -9.93
C ALA A 19 23.77 -28.48 -9.79
N ALA A 20 24.23 -28.27 -8.55
CA ALA A 20 25.60 -28.53 -8.13
C ALA A 20 25.67 -28.57 -6.60
N SER A 21 25.62 -29.78 -6.02
CA SER A 21 26.17 -30.05 -4.70
C SER A 21 27.01 -31.31 -4.79
N SER A 22 28.28 -31.20 -4.38
CA SER A 22 29.05 -32.32 -3.87
C SER A 22 30.11 -31.78 -2.92
N LEU A 23 30.41 -32.61 -1.93
CA LEU A 23 31.37 -32.46 -0.82
C LEU A 23 30.75 -31.94 0.48
N ARG A 24 30.95 -32.56 1.64
CA ARG A 24 31.20 -33.95 2.07
C ARG A 24 31.08 -33.87 3.60
N GLU A 25 30.53 -34.91 4.22
CA GLU A 25 30.48 -35.12 5.67
C GLU A 25 31.86 -34.99 6.35
N GLN A 26 31.86 -34.47 7.58
CA GLN A 26 32.61 -35.09 8.67
C GLN A 26 31.94 -34.79 10.02
N GLN A 27 31.58 -35.87 10.71
CA GLN A 27 31.01 -35.92 12.05
C GLN A 27 32.07 -35.84 13.16
N SER A 28 31.56 -35.53 14.36
CA SER A 28 31.92 -36.07 15.68
C SER A 28 32.79 -35.22 16.61
N GLY A 29 32.34 -35.13 17.87
CA GLY A 29 33.10 -34.56 18.98
C GLY A 29 32.26 -34.01 20.14
N LEU A 30 31.40 -34.83 20.76
CA LEU A 30 30.72 -34.52 22.02
C LEU A 30 31.70 -34.68 23.21
N GLY A 31 31.77 -33.68 24.08
CA GLY A 31 32.45 -33.75 25.37
C GLY A 31 31.81 -32.82 26.40
N ARG A 32 30.99 -33.37 27.29
CA ARG A 32 30.45 -32.71 28.49
C ARG A 32 31.53 -32.65 29.57
N LEU A 33 31.68 -31.51 30.26
CA LEU A 33 32.12 -31.51 31.67
C LEU A 33 31.45 -30.36 32.45
N ASN A 34 30.80 -30.75 33.55
CA ASN A 34 30.24 -29.91 34.61
C ASN A 34 31.35 -29.35 35.51
N GLY A 35 31.15 -28.15 36.07
CA GLY A 35 31.89 -27.70 37.24
C GLY A 35 31.81 -26.19 37.50
N ARG A 36 30.98 -25.77 38.47
CA ARG A 36 31.20 -24.51 39.20
C ARG A 36 32.27 -24.77 40.28
N PRO A 37 33.06 -23.75 40.68
CA PRO A 37 32.80 -23.20 42.00
C PRO A 37 33.03 -21.67 42.18
N GLN A 38 32.67 -21.27 43.40
CA GLN A 38 32.47 -19.98 44.08
C GLN A 38 33.57 -18.90 44.06
N LEU A 39 33.09 -17.67 44.32
CA LEU A 39 33.82 -16.48 44.74
C LEU A 39 34.67 -16.68 46.01
N ARG A 40 35.87 -16.10 46.03
CA ARG A 40 36.50 -15.54 47.24
C ARG A 40 37.24 -14.24 46.95
N SER A 41 37.04 -13.27 47.84
CA SER A 41 37.74 -12.00 47.99
C SER A 41 39.17 -12.18 48.50
N ALA A 42 40.12 -11.33 48.06
CA ALA A 42 41.07 -10.64 48.96
C ALA A 42 42.05 -9.72 48.20
N ARG A 43 42.05 -8.46 48.66
CA ARG A 43 43.16 -7.53 48.94
C ARG A 43 44.30 -7.31 47.92
N ARG A 44 44.42 -6.02 47.58
CA ARG A 44 45.57 -5.31 47.02
C ARG A 44 46.88 -5.62 47.75
N LEU A 45 47.91 -5.92 46.96
CA LEU A 45 49.31 -5.66 47.29
C LEU A 45 49.94 -5.00 46.06
N GLY A 46 50.35 -3.75 46.23
CA GLY A 46 51.06 -2.99 45.20
C GLY A 46 52.51 -3.43 45.16
N LEU A 47 52.95 -3.89 43.98
CA LEU A 47 54.36 -3.98 43.63
C LEU A 47 54.55 -3.16 42.35
N ALA A 48 55.22 -2.02 42.48
CA ALA A 48 55.59 -1.19 41.34
C ALA A 48 56.85 -1.77 40.68
N VAL A 49 56.69 -2.35 39.49
CA VAL A 49 57.80 -2.68 38.60
C VAL A 49 57.79 -1.68 37.45
N ARG A 50 58.84 -0.84 37.40
CA ARG A 50 59.05 0.17 36.37
C ARG A 50 59.72 -0.49 35.16
N ALA A 51 58.92 -0.89 34.18
CA ALA A 51 59.43 -1.32 32.87
C ALA A 51 59.36 -0.14 31.87
N LYS A 52 60.51 0.20 31.27
CA LYS A 52 60.60 1.08 30.11
C LYS A 52 59.95 0.39 28.90
N GLY A 53 58.71 0.75 28.58
CA GLY A 53 58.05 0.37 27.33
C GLY A 53 57.79 1.61 26.48
N LYS A 54 58.29 1.63 25.24
CA LYS A 54 57.88 2.60 24.22
C LYS A 54 56.35 2.50 24.08
N ALA A 55 55.66 3.63 24.12
CA ALA A 55 54.22 3.69 23.88
C ALA A 55 53.94 3.25 22.43
N GLY A 56 53.64 1.95 22.26
CA GLY A 56 53.00 1.44 21.06
C GLY A 56 51.50 1.70 21.18
N ASP A 57 50.91 2.22 20.10
CA ASP A 57 49.47 2.41 19.99
C ASP A 57 48.71 1.09 20.25
N PRO A 58 47.48 1.13 20.81
CA PRO A 58 46.64 -0.06 20.95
C PRO A 58 46.39 -0.73 19.59
N PRO A 59 46.30 -2.07 19.54
CA PRO A 59 46.06 -2.77 18.29
C PRO A 59 44.66 -2.42 17.76
N ASP A 60 44.61 -2.00 16.50
CA ASP A 60 43.43 -1.79 15.68
C ASP A 60 42.46 -0.67 16.08
N VAL A 61 42.99 0.55 16.23
CA VAL A 61 42.23 1.76 15.93
C VAL A 61 42.79 2.36 14.64
N PRO A 62 42.06 2.38 13.51
CA PRO A 62 42.56 2.98 12.28
C PRO A 62 42.80 4.47 12.52
N LYS A 63 44.08 4.90 12.47
CA LYS A 63 44.40 6.33 12.50
C LYS A 63 43.87 6.97 11.22
N PRO A 64 43.14 8.11 11.30
CA PRO A 64 42.61 8.75 10.11
C PRO A 64 43.77 9.20 9.23
N ARG A 65 43.90 8.61 8.03
CA ARG A 65 44.76 9.14 6.97
C ARG A 65 44.25 10.53 6.61
N LEU A 66 44.98 11.55 7.01
CA LEU A 66 44.81 12.93 6.58
C LEU A 66 45.40 13.10 5.18
N ASP A 67 44.81 12.40 4.22
CA ASP A 67 45.12 12.59 2.81
C ASP A 67 44.08 13.57 2.26
N ARG A 68 44.50 14.84 2.18
CA ARG A 68 43.73 15.94 1.59
C ARG A 68 43.38 15.59 0.14
N ALA A 69 42.07 15.45 -0.13
CA ALA A 69 41.35 15.51 -1.42
C ALA A 69 40.31 14.38 -1.66
N GLY A 70 40.04 13.49 -0.70
CA GLY A 70 39.06 12.38 -0.88
C GLY A 70 37.87 12.35 0.09
N GLY A 71 37.62 13.41 0.85
CA GLY A 71 36.77 13.40 2.06
C GLY A 71 35.25 13.19 1.90
N ARG A 72 34.75 12.76 0.74
CA ARG A 72 33.30 12.51 0.50
C ARG A 72 32.98 11.17 -0.17
N GLU A 73 33.96 10.43 -0.67
CA GLU A 73 33.67 9.23 -1.49
C GLU A 73 33.20 8.02 -0.66
N TRP A 74 33.76 7.80 0.53
CA TRP A 74 33.34 6.65 1.36
C TRP A 74 31.93 6.82 1.96
N LEU A 75 31.49 8.06 2.20
CA LEU A 75 30.12 8.38 2.58
C LEU A 75 29.14 8.17 1.41
N GLN A 76 29.56 8.43 0.17
CA GLN A 76 28.78 8.10 -1.03
C GLN A 76 28.68 6.58 -1.25
N SER A 77 29.66 5.80 -0.79
CA SER A 77 29.61 4.33 -0.82
C SER A 77 28.54 3.73 0.11
N ILE A 78 28.14 4.45 1.17
CA ILE A 78 27.12 4.01 2.13
C ILE A 78 25.72 4.54 1.75
N LEU A 79 25.63 5.75 1.20
CA LEU A 79 24.37 6.46 0.92
C LEU A 79 23.80 6.14 -0.48
N SER A 80 23.51 4.86 -0.73
CA SER A 80 23.15 4.27 -2.04
C SER A 80 24.36 3.97 -2.92
N ARG A 81 24.50 2.69 -3.32
CA ARG A 81 25.51 2.23 -4.29
C ARG A 81 25.37 2.89 -5.68
N PHE A 82 24.37 3.75 -5.90
CA PHE A 82 23.94 4.22 -7.21
C PHE A 82 23.77 5.74 -7.34
N GLY A 83 24.05 6.52 -6.29
CA GLY A 83 24.06 7.99 -6.30
C GLY A 83 22.71 8.66 -6.67
N PRO A 84 22.57 9.98 -6.48
CA PRO A 84 21.40 10.72 -6.96
C PRO A 84 21.34 10.73 -8.50
N VAL A 85 20.14 10.86 -9.07
CA VAL A 85 19.96 11.07 -10.52
C VAL A 85 20.68 12.36 -10.91
N ARG A 86 21.66 12.29 -11.80
CA ARG A 86 22.45 13.44 -12.25
C ARG A 86 22.13 13.90 -13.68
N GLU A 87 21.44 13.08 -14.48
CA GLU A 87 21.19 13.32 -15.91
C GLU A 87 19.80 12.85 -16.36
N LYS A 88 19.31 13.37 -17.50
CA LYS A 88 18.08 12.91 -18.17
C LYS A 88 18.28 11.47 -18.63
N ALA A 89 17.31 10.58 -18.34
CA ALA A 89 17.44 9.15 -18.60
C ALA A 89 17.76 8.84 -20.08
N SER A 90 18.82 8.07 -20.34
CA SER A 90 19.31 7.74 -21.68
C SER A 90 18.69 6.49 -22.31
N ASN A 91 17.81 5.79 -21.58
CA ASN A 91 17.13 4.57 -22.06
C ASN A 91 15.62 4.79 -22.08
N THR A 92 15.07 5.34 -23.16
CA THR A 92 13.63 5.54 -23.28
C THR A 92 12.96 4.23 -23.69
N THR A 93 12.56 3.41 -22.71
CA THR A 93 11.52 2.41 -22.95
C THR A 93 10.29 3.18 -23.44
N VAL A 94 9.96 3.07 -24.73
CA VAL A 94 8.84 3.82 -25.31
C VAL A 94 7.55 3.05 -25.06
N LEU A 95 6.57 3.69 -24.43
CA LEU A 95 5.24 3.09 -24.28
C LEU A 95 4.51 3.10 -25.63
N ASP A 96 3.64 2.12 -25.87
CA ASP A 96 3.01 1.96 -27.20
C ASP A 96 2.24 3.21 -27.67
N PHE A 97 1.55 3.88 -26.74
CA PHE A 97 0.81 5.11 -27.05
C PHE A 97 1.71 6.34 -27.25
N GLU A 98 3.00 6.25 -26.93
CA GLU A 98 3.99 7.31 -27.15
C GLU A 98 4.71 7.19 -28.49
N LYS A 99 4.54 6.09 -29.23
CA LYS A 99 5.17 5.90 -30.55
C LYS A 99 4.96 7.09 -31.49
N PRO A 100 3.75 7.67 -31.64
CA PRO A 100 3.56 8.85 -32.48
C PRO A 100 4.33 10.08 -32.00
N LEU A 101 4.57 10.22 -30.69
CA LEU A 101 5.37 11.31 -30.12
C LEU A 101 6.86 11.13 -30.46
N VAL A 102 7.36 9.90 -30.32
CA VAL A 102 8.76 9.57 -30.61
C VAL A 102 9.07 9.71 -32.10
N GLU A 103 8.16 9.29 -32.97
CA GLU A 103 8.29 9.50 -34.42
C GLU A 103 8.38 10.99 -34.78
N LEU A 104 7.57 11.83 -34.13
CA LEU A 104 7.60 13.27 -34.34
C LEU A 104 8.88 13.91 -33.79
N ASP A 105 9.34 13.50 -32.60
CA ASP A 105 10.62 13.95 -32.03
C ASP A 105 11.81 13.54 -32.91
N ASN A 106 11.79 12.33 -33.50
CA ASN A 106 12.82 11.86 -34.43
C ASN A 106 12.81 12.68 -35.72
N ARG A 107 11.63 12.98 -36.27
CA ARG A 107 11.51 13.84 -37.45
C ARG A 107 12.05 15.26 -37.20
N ILE A 108 11.84 15.81 -36.00
CA ILE A 108 12.44 17.10 -35.60
C ILE A 108 13.96 17.02 -35.58
N LYS A 109 14.53 15.93 -35.04
CA LYS A 109 15.98 15.70 -35.03
C LYS A 109 16.56 15.57 -36.42
N GLU A 110 15.92 14.79 -37.30
CA GLU A 110 16.33 14.63 -38.69
C GLU A 110 16.31 15.96 -39.45
N VAL A 111 15.24 16.74 -39.31
CA VAL A 111 15.14 18.07 -39.94
C VAL A 111 16.24 19.01 -39.43
N ARG A 112 16.56 18.98 -38.13
CA ARG A 112 17.68 19.74 -37.54
C ARG A 112 19.02 19.32 -38.13
N GLN A 113 19.28 18.03 -38.18
CA GLN A 113 20.54 17.50 -38.68
C GLN A 113 20.74 17.86 -40.17
N VAL A 114 19.71 17.67 -41.00
CA VAL A 114 19.76 18.01 -42.44
C VAL A 114 19.95 19.51 -42.65
N ALA A 115 19.37 20.36 -41.81
CA ALA A 115 19.53 21.80 -41.88
C ALA A 115 20.96 22.25 -41.52
N GLU A 116 21.55 21.65 -40.48
CA GLU A 116 22.94 21.89 -40.09
C GLU A 116 23.92 21.42 -41.17
N GLU A 117 23.70 20.23 -41.75
CA GLU A 117 24.55 19.67 -42.81
C GLU A 117 24.50 20.48 -44.11
N ASN A 118 23.33 21.01 -44.48
CA ASN A 118 23.15 21.74 -45.74
C ASN A 118 23.23 23.27 -45.59
N GLY A 119 23.41 23.79 -44.37
CA GLY A 119 23.47 25.23 -44.11
C GLY A 119 22.17 25.98 -44.45
N VAL A 120 21.01 25.31 -44.37
CA VAL A 120 19.69 25.88 -44.71
C VAL A 120 18.96 26.33 -43.46
N ASP A 121 18.41 27.55 -43.46
CA ASP A 121 17.58 28.02 -42.35
C ASP A 121 16.17 27.41 -42.42
N VAL A 122 15.92 26.45 -41.53
CA VAL A 122 14.58 25.85 -41.31
C VAL A 122 14.04 26.16 -39.91
N SER A 123 14.54 27.22 -39.26
CA SER A 123 14.20 27.55 -37.87
C SER A 123 12.70 27.68 -37.63
N ASN A 124 11.96 28.24 -38.59
CA ASN A 124 10.50 28.39 -38.50
C ASN A 124 9.77 27.04 -38.58
N GLN A 125 10.22 26.14 -39.45
CA GLN A 125 9.63 24.80 -39.59
C GLN A 125 9.91 23.94 -38.35
N ILE A 126 11.11 24.04 -37.78
CA ILE A 126 11.45 23.39 -36.52
C ILE A 126 10.53 23.89 -35.39
N LYS A 127 10.34 25.20 -35.25
CA LYS A 127 9.44 25.77 -34.24
C LYS A 127 8.01 25.26 -34.37
N GLU A 128 7.48 25.22 -35.59
CA GLU A 128 6.13 24.71 -35.86
C GLU A 128 6.02 23.22 -35.48
N LEU A 129 7.02 22.40 -35.83
CA LEU A 129 7.06 20.98 -35.47
C LEU A 129 7.18 20.79 -33.95
N GLU A 130 7.98 21.61 -33.26
CA GLU A 130 8.13 21.57 -31.80
C GLU A 130 6.83 21.95 -31.08
N GLU A 131 6.13 22.98 -31.56
CA GLU A 131 4.82 23.37 -31.03
C GLU A 131 3.79 22.26 -31.23
N ARG A 132 3.78 21.65 -32.42
CA ARG A 132 2.91 20.50 -32.72
C ARG A 132 3.24 19.29 -31.84
N ALA A 133 4.52 19.01 -31.60
CA ALA A 133 4.95 17.93 -30.72
C ALA A 133 4.54 18.18 -29.27
N LYS A 134 4.72 19.42 -28.79
CA LYS A 134 4.29 19.84 -27.46
C LYS A 134 2.77 19.70 -27.28
N GLN A 135 1.99 20.14 -28.27
CA GLN A 135 0.53 20.04 -28.24
C GLN A 135 0.07 18.58 -28.28
N LEU A 136 0.63 17.77 -29.18
CA LEU A 136 0.32 16.33 -29.26
C LEU A 136 0.67 15.62 -27.95
N ARG A 137 1.83 15.91 -27.35
CA ARG A 137 2.24 15.34 -26.05
C ARG A 137 1.24 15.70 -24.95
N LYS A 138 0.80 16.96 -24.92
CA LYS A 138 -0.22 17.43 -23.98
C LYS A 138 -1.55 16.72 -24.17
N ASP A 139 -2.02 16.59 -25.41
CA ASP A 139 -3.30 15.94 -25.70
C ASP A 139 -3.28 14.43 -25.39
N THR A 140 -2.17 13.75 -25.69
CA THR A 140 -1.97 12.33 -25.35
C THR A 140 -2.00 12.12 -23.83
N TYR A 141 -1.22 12.90 -23.07
CA TYR A 141 -1.12 12.74 -21.62
C TYR A 141 -2.38 13.18 -20.86
N ASN A 142 -3.13 14.16 -21.38
CA ASN A 142 -4.42 14.55 -20.80
C ASN A 142 -5.53 13.51 -21.01
N ARG A 143 -5.36 12.60 -21.98
CA ARG A 143 -6.38 11.61 -22.38
C ARG A 143 -5.95 10.18 -22.09
N LEU A 144 -5.01 9.98 -21.15
CA LEU A 144 -4.58 8.64 -20.78
C LEU A 144 -5.76 7.83 -20.23
N THR A 145 -5.98 6.68 -20.86
CA THR A 145 -6.85 5.64 -20.31
C THR A 145 -6.27 5.11 -18.99
N PRO A 146 -7.09 4.49 -18.12
CA PRO A 146 -6.62 3.92 -16.86
C PRO A 146 -5.44 2.94 -17.03
N ILE A 147 -5.47 2.11 -18.07
CA ILE A 147 -4.39 1.16 -18.35
C ILE A 147 -3.10 1.85 -18.82
N GLN A 148 -3.20 2.87 -19.66
CA GLN A 148 -2.03 3.66 -20.07
C GLN A 148 -1.42 4.39 -18.87
N ARG A 149 -2.26 4.92 -17.97
CA ARG A 149 -1.79 5.52 -16.71
C ARG A 149 -1.09 4.49 -15.82
N LEU A 150 -1.61 3.27 -15.72
CA LEU A 150 -0.93 2.16 -15.03
C LEU A 150 0.44 1.84 -15.66
N GLN A 151 0.55 1.86 -16.99
CA GLN A 151 1.83 1.68 -17.69
C GLN A 151 2.83 2.80 -17.36
N VAL A 152 2.37 4.05 -17.28
CA VAL A 152 3.19 5.19 -16.85
C VAL A 152 3.62 5.05 -15.39
N ALA A 153 2.72 4.61 -14.50
CA ALA A 153 3.04 4.33 -13.09
C ALA A 153 4.10 3.23 -12.94
N ARG A 154 4.11 2.26 -13.86
CA ARG A 154 5.06 1.14 -13.93
C ARG A 154 6.30 1.43 -14.79
N HIS A 155 6.45 2.66 -15.29
CA HIS A 155 7.51 2.98 -16.23
C HIS A 155 8.90 2.72 -15.59
N PRO A 156 9.83 2.02 -16.28
CA PRO A 156 11.13 1.63 -15.69
C PRO A 156 11.99 2.81 -15.20
N ASN A 157 11.87 3.97 -15.84
CA ASN A 157 12.58 5.20 -15.46
C ASN A 157 11.75 6.13 -14.57
N ARG A 158 10.61 5.68 -14.03
CA ARG A 158 9.84 6.49 -13.10
C ARG A 158 10.71 6.77 -11.86
N PRO A 159 10.80 8.02 -11.38
CA PRO A 159 11.65 8.34 -10.23
C PRO A 159 11.26 7.52 -8.99
N THR A 160 12.26 6.89 -8.38
CA THR A 160 12.13 6.08 -7.18
C THR A 160 12.13 6.96 -5.92
N PHE A 161 11.82 6.37 -4.76
CA PHE A 161 11.83 7.08 -3.48
C PHE A 161 13.15 7.80 -3.20
N LEU A 162 14.30 7.12 -3.34
CA LEU A 162 15.62 7.74 -3.14
C LEU A 162 15.91 8.86 -4.13
N ASP A 163 15.38 8.80 -5.37
CA ASP A 163 15.52 9.88 -6.34
C ASP A 163 14.85 11.15 -5.83
N ILE A 164 13.64 11.01 -5.28
CA ILE A 164 12.89 12.13 -4.73
C ILE A 164 13.55 12.63 -3.44
N ALA A 165 13.77 11.74 -2.46
CA ALA A 165 14.27 12.11 -1.13
C ALA A 165 15.62 12.82 -1.17
N LEU A 166 16.56 12.36 -2.01
CA LEU A 166 17.87 12.98 -2.17
C LEU A 166 17.82 14.35 -2.88
N ASN A 167 16.79 14.61 -3.68
CA ASN A 167 16.66 15.87 -4.43
C ASN A 167 15.79 16.91 -3.73
N ILE A 168 14.80 16.50 -2.92
CA ILE A 168 13.95 17.44 -2.18
C ILE A 168 14.52 17.82 -0.82
N SER A 169 15.48 17.03 -0.30
CA SER A 169 16.07 17.23 1.02
C SER A 169 17.46 17.84 0.96
N ASP A 170 17.77 18.76 1.88
CA ASP A 170 19.10 19.39 1.96
C ASP A 170 20.17 18.39 2.47
N LYS A 171 19.75 17.50 3.38
CA LYS A 171 20.58 16.47 3.99
C LYS A 171 19.72 15.25 4.21
N PHE A 172 20.08 14.13 3.60
CA PHE A 172 19.42 12.86 3.84
C PHE A 172 20.40 11.86 4.47
N VAL A 173 19.98 11.22 5.56
CA VAL A 173 20.73 10.17 6.24
C VAL A 173 19.88 8.91 6.27
N GLU A 174 20.28 7.91 5.48
CA GLU A 174 19.62 6.60 5.45
C GLU A 174 19.84 5.85 6.78
N LEU A 175 18.78 5.18 7.24
CA LEU A 175 18.76 4.43 8.50
C LEU A 175 18.31 2.99 8.25
N HIS A 176 19.06 2.04 8.79
CA HIS A 176 18.96 0.62 8.45
C HIS A 176 18.47 -0.26 9.61
N GLY A 177 17.85 -1.39 9.24
CA GLY A 177 17.57 -2.53 10.12
C GLY A 177 16.28 -2.44 10.93
N ASP A 178 15.65 -3.58 11.18
CA ASP A 178 14.44 -3.72 12.01
C ASP A 178 14.73 -3.99 13.49
N ARG A 179 16.00 -4.28 13.84
CA ARG A 179 16.46 -4.81 15.16
C ARG A 179 16.01 -6.25 15.48
N GLY A 180 15.33 -6.92 14.55
CA GLY A 180 15.06 -8.36 14.54
C GLY A 180 16.14 -9.18 13.82
N GLY A 181 17.12 -8.51 13.19
CA GLY A 181 18.30 -9.14 12.60
C GLY A 181 18.42 -8.97 11.09
N LEU A 182 17.48 -8.27 10.45
CA LEU A 182 17.46 -8.07 9.01
C LEU A 182 17.30 -6.59 8.64
N ASP A 183 17.75 -6.24 7.44
CA ASP A 183 17.50 -4.95 6.81
C ASP A 183 16.91 -5.18 5.43
N ASP A 184 15.63 -4.87 5.27
CA ASP A 184 14.94 -5.08 3.99
C ASP A 184 15.33 -3.99 2.98
N PRO A 185 15.96 -4.33 1.84
CA PRO A 185 16.31 -3.35 0.84
C PRO A 185 15.09 -2.74 0.13
N ALA A 186 13.93 -3.38 0.11
CA ALA A 186 12.73 -2.87 -0.57
C ALA A 186 12.04 -1.72 0.19
N MET A 187 12.35 -1.54 1.47
CA MET A 187 11.85 -0.44 2.31
C MET A 187 13.04 0.42 2.72
N VAL A 188 13.07 1.71 2.41
CA VAL A 188 14.15 2.60 2.84
C VAL A 188 13.60 3.60 3.85
N CYS A 189 14.39 3.91 4.88
CA CYS A 189 14.02 4.88 5.91
C CYS A 189 15.19 5.85 6.11
N GLY A 190 14.91 7.11 6.44
CA GLY A 190 15.96 8.07 6.70
C GLY A 190 15.45 9.39 7.26
N LEU A 191 16.35 10.16 7.86
CA LEU A 191 16.07 11.52 8.27
C LEU A 191 16.51 12.48 7.18
N GLY A 192 15.70 13.50 6.91
CA GLY A 192 16.20 14.64 6.16
C GLY A 192 15.45 15.93 6.40
N SER A 193 16.01 17.04 5.93
CA SER A 193 15.42 18.37 6.07
C SER A 193 14.84 18.88 4.77
N ILE A 194 13.70 19.57 4.84
CA ILE A 194 13.14 20.37 3.75
C ILE A 194 12.87 21.77 4.32
N ASP A 195 13.52 22.79 3.77
CA ASP A 195 13.33 24.20 4.15
C ASP A 195 13.44 24.43 5.68
N GLY A 196 14.40 23.74 6.31
CA GLY A 196 14.66 23.83 7.76
C GLY A 196 13.82 22.92 8.65
N VAL A 197 12.78 22.26 8.13
CA VAL A 197 11.97 21.30 8.88
C VAL A 197 12.53 19.89 8.70
N SER A 198 12.76 19.17 9.80
CA SER A 198 13.27 17.78 9.78
C SER A 198 12.12 16.78 9.69
N PHE A 199 12.18 15.89 8.71
CA PHE A 199 11.21 14.83 8.45
C PHE A 199 11.84 13.45 8.60
N MET A 200 11.03 12.49 9.06
CA MET A 200 11.32 11.07 8.88
C MET A 200 10.72 10.62 7.55
N PHE A 201 11.59 10.27 6.60
CA PHE A 201 11.22 9.71 5.31
C PHE A 201 11.21 8.19 5.35
N ILE A 202 10.14 7.59 4.84
CA ILE A 202 10.00 6.13 4.74
C ILE A 202 9.40 5.83 3.37
N GLY A 203 9.95 4.89 2.61
CA GLY A 203 9.42 4.63 1.28
C GLY A 203 9.77 3.28 0.71
N HIS A 204 8.93 2.84 -0.21
CA HIS A 204 9.24 1.70 -1.06
C HIS A 204 10.34 2.10 -2.03
N GLN A 205 11.39 1.30 -2.11
CA GLN A 205 12.50 1.54 -3.02
C GLN A 205 12.51 0.47 -4.10
N LYS A 206 12.18 0.86 -5.33
CA LYS A 206 12.46 0.06 -6.54
C LYS A 206 13.89 0.26 -7.03
N GLY A 207 14.30 -0.49 -8.05
CA GLY A 207 15.59 -0.34 -8.70
C GLY A 207 15.49 0.36 -10.05
N ARG A 208 16.54 1.08 -10.46
CA ARG A 208 16.61 1.75 -11.77
C ARG A 208 16.97 0.81 -12.92
N ASN A 209 17.49 -0.37 -12.60
CA ASN A 209 17.89 -1.39 -13.56
C ASN A 209 17.58 -2.79 -13.02
N THR A 210 17.74 -3.82 -13.85
CA THR A 210 17.41 -5.21 -13.48
C THR A 210 18.16 -5.69 -12.24
N LYS A 211 19.44 -5.37 -12.09
CA LYS A 211 20.24 -5.81 -10.94
C LYS A 211 19.73 -5.17 -9.64
N GLU A 212 19.45 -3.87 -9.69
CA GLU A 212 18.87 -3.15 -8.56
C GLU A 212 17.46 -3.63 -8.24
N ASN A 213 16.63 -3.89 -9.25
CA ASN A 213 15.27 -4.38 -9.04
C ASN A 213 15.29 -5.74 -8.34
N ILE A 214 16.16 -6.66 -8.74
CA ILE A 214 16.33 -7.94 -8.04
C ILE A 214 16.78 -7.71 -6.59
N TYR A 215 17.79 -6.86 -6.37
CA TYR A 215 18.29 -6.56 -5.02
C TYR A 215 17.21 -5.94 -4.12
N ARG A 216 16.43 -5.01 -4.65
CA ARG A 216 15.35 -4.30 -3.97
C ARG A 216 14.02 -5.07 -3.97
N ASN A 217 14.03 -6.33 -4.42
CA ASN A 217 12.84 -7.16 -4.55
C ASN A 217 11.69 -6.45 -5.29
N PHE A 218 12.01 -5.67 -6.33
CA PHE A 218 11.09 -4.86 -7.12
C PHE A 218 10.21 -3.90 -6.28
N GLY A 219 10.73 -3.46 -5.12
CA GLY A 219 9.98 -2.63 -4.18
C GLY A 219 8.88 -3.37 -3.43
N MET A 220 8.93 -4.71 -3.36
CA MET A 220 8.02 -5.55 -2.57
C MET A 220 8.63 -5.86 -1.20
N PRO A 221 8.19 -5.23 -0.11
CA PRO A 221 8.77 -5.46 1.20
C PRO A 221 8.41 -6.83 1.77
N GLN A 222 9.37 -7.40 2.47
CA GLN A 222 9.22 -8.51 3.40
C GLN A 222 8.74 -7.99 4.77
N PRO A 223 8.34 -8.87 5.72
CA PRO A 223 7.78 -8.43 7.01
C PRO A 223 8.75 -7.55 7.81
N ASN A 224 10.05 -7.83 7.74
CA ASN A 224 11.12 -7.02 8.34
C ASN A 224 11.18 -5.60 7.76
N GLY A 225 10.79 -5.38 6.50
CA GLY A 225 10.66 -4.05 5.92
C GLY A 225 9.60 -3.21 6.63
N TYR A 226 8.41 -3.77 6.85
CA TYR A 226 7.34 -3.08 7.58
C TYR A 226 7.70 -2.85 9.06
N ARG A 227 8.34 -3.82 9.71
CA ARG A 227 8.86 -3.66 11.09
C ARG A 227 9.92 -2.56 11.18
N LYS A 228 10.81 -2.46 10.19
CA LYS A 228 11.76 -1.35 10.07
C LYS A 228 11.06 -0.01 9.91
N ALA A 229 10.07 0.07 9.02
CA ALA A 229 9.26 1.28 8.84
C ALA A 229 8.62 1.72 10.17
N LEU A 230 7.91 0.81 10.86
CA LEU A 230 7.29 1.10 12.14
C LEU A 230 8.29 1.52 13.22
N ARG A 231 9.46 0.88 13.27
CA ARG A 231 10.54 1.28 14.18
C ARG A 231 10.87 2.76 14.01
N PHE A 232 11.06 3.21 12.78
CA PHE A 232 11.40 4.60 12.51
C PHE A 232 10.22 5.56 12.61
N MET A 233 8.99 5.12 12.34
CA MET A 233 7.78 5.89 12.70
C MET A 233 7.71 6.15 14.21
N ARG A 234 8.03 5.17 15.06
CA ARG A 234 8.11 5.35 16.51
C ARG A 234 9.25 6.28 16.93
N HIS A 235 10.37 6.30 16.19
CA HIS A 235 11.43 7.27 16.46
C HIS A 235 10.98 8.68 16.10
N ALA A 236 10.32 8.85 14.96
CA ALA A 236 9.74 10.12 14.55
C ALA A 236 8.75 10.64 15.58
N ASP A 237 7.83 9.78 16.06
CA ASP A 237 6.90 10.12 17.13
C ASP A 237 7.59 10.51 18.44
N LYS A 238 8.63 9.77 18.84
CA LYS A 238 9.39 10.06 20.06
C LYS A 238 10.07 11.42 20.02
N PHE A 239 10.62 11.81 18.87
CA PHE A 239 11.42 13.02 18.73
C PHE A 239 10.65 14.19 18.10
N GLY A 240 9.36 14.02 17.80
CA GLY A 240 8.52 15.07 17.24
C GLY A 240 8.79 15.36 15.76
N PHE A 241 9.35 14.40 15.00
CA PHE A 241 9.55 14.59 13.58
C PHE A 241 8.27 14.26 12.81
N PRO A 242 7.74 15.16 11.95
CA PRO A 242 6.73 14.79 10.97
C PRO A 242 7.21 13.64 10.07
N ILE A 243 6.28 12.79 9.64
CA ILE A 243 6.59 11.61 8.82
C ILE A 243 6.10 11.85 7.40
N VAL A 244 6.95 11.55 6.42
CA VAL A 244 6.57 11.51 5.01
C VAL A 244 6.80 10.10 4.49
N THR A 245 5.74 9.48 3.95
CA THR A 245 5.82 8.15 3.35
C THR A 245 5.72 8.20 1.83
N PHE A 246 6.50 7.36 1.14
CA PHE A 246 6.50 7.26 -0.31
C PHE A 246 6.06 5.87 -0.76
N VAL A 247 4.91 5.83 -1.43
CA VAL A 247 4.27 4.59 -1.87
C VAL A 247 4.62 4.30 -3.32
N ASP A 248 5.36 3.20 -3.54
CA ASP A 248 5.70 2.69 -4.87
C ASP A 248 6.00 1.18 -4.82
N THR A 249 4.95 0.38 -4.71
CA THR A 249 5.03 -1.07 -4.60
C THR A 249 3.91 -1.74 -5.38
N PRO A 250 4.18 -2.83 -6.11
CA PRO A 250 3.11 -3.65 -6.68
C PRO A 250 2.35 -4.42 -5.59
N GLY A 251 2.92 -4.54 -4.38
CA GLY A 251 2.33 -5.19 -3.22
C GLY A 251 3.40 -5.71 -2.25
N ALA A 252 2.94 -6.23 -1.10
CA ALA A 252 3.83 -6.94 -0.18
C ALA A 252 4.38 -8.22 -0.83
N TYR A 253 5.61 -8.61 -0.49
CA TYR A 253 6.19 -9.82 -1.05
C TYR A 253 5.39 -11.06 -0.62
N ALA A 254 4.83 -11.79 -1.59
CA ALA A 254 3.99 -12.96 -1.38
C ALA A 254 4.80 -14.27 -1.52
N GLY A 255 5.77 -14.46 -0.62
CA GLY A 255 6.62 -15.65 -0.61
C GLY A 255 6.49 -16.47 0.67
N LYS A 256 6.83 -17.77 0.60
CA LYS A 256 6.77 -18.71 1.75
C LYS A 256 7.44 -18.15 3.01
N ASN A 257 8.66 -17.64 2.88
CA ASN A 257 9.40 -17.09 4.02
C ASN A 257 8.74 -15.82 4.59
N ALA A 258 8.07 -15.01 3.76
CA ALA A 258 7.35 -13.83 4.25
C ALA A 258 6.13 -14.25 5.08
N GLU A 259 5.41 -15.29 4.66
CA GLU A 259 4.30 -15.85 5.43
C GLU A 259 4.78 -16.46 6.75
N GLU A 260 5.84 -17.28 6.73
CA GLU A 260 6.45 -17.87 7.94
C GLU A 260 6.92 -16.80 8.93
N LEU A 261 7.39 -15.66 8.43
CA LEU A 261 7.85 -14.52 9.24
C LEU A 261 6.73 -13.53 9.60
N GLY A 262 5.47 -13.80 9.23
CA GLY A 262 4.31 -13.01 9.61
C GLY A 262 4.08 -11.74 8.79
N GLN A 263 3.96 -11.86 7.46
CA GLN A 263 3.65 -10.71 6.58
C GLN A 263 2.35 -10.00 6.95
N GLY A 264 1.27 -10.76 7.18
CA GLY A 264 0.00 -10.20 7.63
C GLY A 264 0.08 -9.50 8.99
N GLU A 265 0.86 -10.06 9.92
CA GLU A 265 1.10 -9.46 11.24
C GLU A 265 1.84 -8.14 11.13
N ALA A 266 2.93 -8.10 10.37
CA ALA A 266 3.75 -6.90 10.22
C ALA A 266 2.94 -5.74 9.58
N ILE A 267 2.12 -6.05 8.57
CA ILE A 267 1.20 -5.07 7.97
C ILE A 267 0.17 -4.61 9.01
N ALA A 268 -0.55 -5.54 9.64
CA ALA A 268 -1.61 -5.21 10.60
C ALA A 268 -1.09 -4.38 11.79
N LEU A 269 0.10 -4.72 12.29
CA LEU A 269 0.75 -3.98 13.36
C LEU A 269 1.07 -2.55 12.92
N ASN A 270 1.60 -2.34 11.72
CA ASN A 270 1.82 -1.00 11.20
C ASN A 270 0.52 -0.20 11.13
N LEU A 271 -0.54 -0.76 10.55
CA LEU A 271 -1.84 -0.09 10.45
C LEU A 271 -2.34 0.36 11.82
N ARG A 272 -2.32 -0.55 12.80
CA ARG A 272 -2.76 -0.27 14.18
C ARG A 272 -1.95 0.86 14.80
N GLU A 273 -0.63 0.77 14.74
CA GLU A 273 0.27 1.71 15.43
C GLU A 273 0.26 3.09 14.76
N MET A 274 0.11 3.14 13.44
CA MET A 274 0.04 4.39 12.69
C MET A 274 -1.12 5.27 13.12
N PHE A 275 -2.26 4.72 13.59
CA PHE A 275 -3.35 5.54 14.15
C PHE A 275 -2.96 6.25 15.46
N GLY A 276 -2.05 5.66 16.25
CA GLY A 276 -1.63 6.21 17.54
C GLY A 276 -0.48 7.22 17.49
N LEU A 277 0.12 7.48 16.32
CA LEU A 277 1.25 8.41 16.23
C LEU A 277 0.80 9.87 16.42
N ARG A 278 1.52 10.62 17.25
CA ARG A 278 1.23 12.01 17.66
C ARG A 278 1.73 13.05 16.66
N VAL A 279 2.65 12.66 15.78
CA VAL A 279 3.20 13.49 14.72
C VAL A 279 2.38 13.34 13.43
N PRO A 280 2.28 14.39 12.58
CA PRO A 280 1.53 14.30 11.33
C PRO A 280 2.24 13.39 10.33
N ILE A 281 1.45 12.66 9.55
CA ILE A 281 1.92 11.75 8.50
C ILE A 281 1.37 12.21 7.15
N ILE A 282 2.25 12.37 6.17
CA ILE A 282 1.90 12.69 4.79
C ILE A 282 2.36 11.52 3.90
N SER A 283 1.42 10.82 3.28
CA SER A 283 1.72 9.75 2.33
C SER A 283 1.65 10.28 0.91
N VAL A 284 2.64 9.97 0.08
CA VAL A 284 2.69 10.33 -1.34
C VAL A 284 2.82 9.06 -2.16
N VAL A 285 1.80 8.74 -2.95
CA VAL A 285 1.88 7.65 -3.95
C VAL A 285 2.60 8.19 -5.17
N ILE A 286 3.82 7.71 -5.39
CA ILE A 286 4.73 8.19 -6.43
C ILE A 286 4.80 7.26 -7.64
N GLY A 287 4.27 6.04 -7.53
CA GLY A 287 4.16 5.09 -8.63
C GLY A 287 2.96 4.16 -8.44
N GLU A 288 3.23 2.94 -7.99
CA GLU A 288 2.17 1.95 -7.74
C GLU A 288 1.78 1.88 -6.26
N GLY A 289 0.49 1.93 -5.96
CA GLY A 289 -0.08 1.75 -4.64
C GLY A 289 -0.74 0.38 -4.47
N GLY A 290 0.06 -0.68 -4.41
CA GLY A 290 -0.41 -2.05 -4.36
C GLY A 290 -0.89 -2.53 -2.99
N SER A 291 -2.21 -2.64 -2.84
CA SER A 291 -2.91 -3.41 -1.80
C SER A 291 -2.46 -3.07 -0.36
N GLY A 292 -2.54 -4.05 0.54
CA GLY A 292 -2.12 -3.94 1.95
C GLY A 292 -0.64 -3.59 2.12
N GLY A 293 0.22 -3.92 1.14
CA GLY A 293 1.63 -3.55 1.18
C GLY A 293 1.85 -2.04 1.09
N ALA A 294 1.14 -1.38 0.18
CA ALA A 294 1.09 0.08 0.12
C ALA A 294 0.45 0.70 1.38
N LEU A 295 -0.68 0.12 1.82
CA LEU A 295 -1.43 0.63 2.97
C LEU A 295 -0.63 0.55 4.28
N ALA A 296 0.28 -0.42 4.42
CA ALA A 296 1.13 -0.62 5.60
C ALA A 296 2.03 0.57 5.96
N ILE A 297 2.22 1.53 5.05
CA ILE A 297 2.85 2.82 5.33
C ILE A 297 1.97 4.00 4.87
N GLY A 298 0.72 3.73 4.49
CA GLY A 298 -0.21 4.68 3.89
C GLY A 298 -1.29 5.22 4.83
N CYS A 299 -1.35 4.78 6.09
CA CYS A 299 -2.28 5.30 7.11
C CYS A 299 -1.90 6.72 7.56
N ALA A 300 -2.12 7.70 6.68
CA ALA A 300 -1.65 9.06 6.83
C ALA A 300 -2.75 10.07 7.14
N ASN A 301 -2.37 11.21 7.74
CA ASN A 301 -3.26 12.36 7.91
C ASN A 301 -3.66 12.97 6.56
N ARG A 302 -2.67 13.07 5.66
CA ARG A 302 -2.89 13.45 4.25
C ARG A 302 -2.31 12.38 3.33
N SER A 303 -3.10 11.99 2.32
CA SER A 303 -2.74 11.04 1.29
C SER A 303 -2.76 11.75 -0.06
N LEU A 304 -1.58 11.91 -0.64
CA LEU A 304 -1.35 12.56 -1.91
C LEU A 304 -1.04 11.48 -2.96
N ILE A 305 -1.35 11.76 -4.22
CA ILE A 305 -1.06 10.85 -5.33
C ILE A 305 -0.53 11.64 -6.52
N MET A 306 0.56 11.21 -7.14
CA MET A 306 1.04 11.86 -8.36
C MET A 306 0.09 11.56 -9.53
N GLU A 307 -0.01 12.51 -10.46
CA GLU A 307 -0.97 12.53 -11.57
C GLU A 307 -1.03 11.23 -12.39
N ASN A 308 0.11 10.56 -12.56
CA ASN A 308 0.20 9.31 -13.31
C ASN A 308 0.56 8.11 -12.43
N SER A 309 0.26 8.19 -11.13
CA SER A 309 0.31 7.07 -10.19
C SER A 309 -1.03 6.37 -10.08
N VAL A 310 -1.05 5.19 -9.45
CA VAL A 310 -2.27 4.39 -9.26
C VAL A 310 -2.34 3.85 -7.85
N TYR A 311 -3.54 3.58 -7.35
CA TYR A 311 -3.75 2.94 -6.05
C TYR A 311 -4.88 1.91 -6.14
N TYR A 312 -4.67 0.69 -5.65
CA TYR A 312 -5.61 -0.40 -5.86
C TYR A 312 -5.56 -1.46 -4.75
N VAL A 313 -6.71 -2.14 -4.52
CA VAL A 313 -6.80 -3.25 -3.56
C VAL A 313 -6.15 -4.53 -4.06
N ALA A 314 -6.17 -4.77 -5.37
CA ALA A 314 -5.54 -5.90 -6.04
C ALA A 314 -5.04 -5.46 -7.42
N SER A 315 -3.92 -6.01 -7.88
CA SER A 315 -3.42 -5.72 -9.22
C SER A 315 -4.49 -6.07 -10.27
N PRO A 316 -4.66 -5.28 -11.34
CA PRO A 316 -5.65 -5.57 -12.37
C PRO A 316 -5.50 -6.98 -12.97
N GLU A 317 -4.28 -7.49 -13.08
CA GLU A 317 -4.01 -8.85 -13.55
C GLU A 317 -4.57 -9.93 -12.62
N ALA A 318 -4.39 -9.76 -11.31
CA ALA A 318 -4.96 -10.67 -10.30
C ALA A 318 -6.49 -10.56 -10.25
N CYS A 319 -7.02 -9.35 -10.31
CA CYS A 319 -8.47 -9.11 -10.35
C CYS A 319 -9.11 -9.79 -11.58
N ALA A 320 -8.47 -9.65 -12.75
CA ALA A 320 -8.90 -10.30 -14.00
C ALA A 320 -8.86 -11.84 -13.90
N ALA A 321 -7.79 -12.40 -13.33
CA ALA A 321 -7.67 -13.83 -13.13
C ALA A 321 -8.74 -14.40 -12.18
N ILE A 322 -9.21 -13.63 -11.20
CA ILE A 322 -10.22 -14.08 -10.23
C ILE A 322 -11.63 -13.89 -10.78
N LEU A 323 -12.00 -12.67 -11.15
CA LEU A 323 -13.37 -12.32 -11.52
C LEU A 323 -13.73 -12.76 -12.94
N TRP A 324 -12.76 -12.74 -13.87
CA TRP A 324 -12.98 -13.13 -15.27
C TRP A 324 -12.32 -14.46 -15.65
N LYS A 325 -11.61 -15.12 -14.73
CA LYS A 325 -10.85 -16.37 -15.01
C LYS A 325 -9.89 -16.25 -16.19
N SER A 326 -9.45 -15.03 -16.53
CA SER A 326 -8.58 -14.73 -17.67
C SER A 326 -7.75 -13.48 -17.37
N ARG A 327 -6.42 -13.61 -17.52
CA ARG A 327 -5.50 -12.47 -17.38
C ARG A 327 -5.64 -11.46 -18.51
N ASP A 328 -6.14 -11.88 -19.67
CA ASP A 328 -6.33 -11.00 -20.85
C ASP A 328 -7.40 -9.93 -20.60
N LYS A 329 -8.23 -10.10 -19.56
CA LYS A 329 -9.22 -9.11 -19.11
C LYS A 329 -8.64 -8.05 -18.16
N ALA A 330 -7.31 -7.93 -18.04
CA ALA A 330 -6.67 -6.92 -17.19
C ALA A 330 -7.11 -5.48 -17.53
N ASN A 331 -7.33 -5.16 -18.81
CA ASN A 331 -7.82 -3.83 -19.21
C ASN A 331 -9.23 -3.56 -18.63
N THR A 332 -10.14 -4.53 -18.79
CA THR A 332 -11.50 -4.45 -18.21
C THR A 332 -11.46 -4.34 -16.69
N ALA A 333 -10.59 -5.12 -16.03
CA ALA A 333 -10.42 -5.05 -14.59
C ALA A 333 -9.86 -3.68 -14.13
N THR A 334 -8.94 -3.10 -14.89
CA THR A 334 -8.36 -1.77 -14.58
C THR A 334 -9.43 -0.68 -14.59
N GLU A 335 -10.32 -0.70 -15.58
CA GLU A 335 -11.44 0.26 -15.67
C GLU A 335 -12.45 0.05 -14.55
N ALA A 336 -12.78 -1.21 -14.23
CA ALA A 336 -13.73 -1.55 -13.18
C ALA A 336 -13.23 -1.16 -11.78
N LEU A 337 -11.93 -1.29 -11.52
CA LEU A 337 -11.32 -1.01 -10.21
C LEU A 337 -11.19 0.48 -9.89
N ARG A 338 -11.31 1.38 -10.89
CA ARG A 338 -11.25 2.85 -10.70
C ARG A 338 -9.99 3.31 -9.93
N ILE A 339 -8.83 2.86 -10.40
CA ILE A 339 -7.53 2.99 -9.71
C ILE A 339 -6.83 4.33 -9.92
N THR A 340 -7.45 5.25 -10.67
CA THR A 340 -6.80 6.47 -11.15
C THR A 340 -6.89 7.59 -10.12
N PRO A 341 -5.98 8.58 -10.13
CA PRO A 341 -6.00 9.68 -9.17
C PRO A 341 -7.34 10.41 -9.14
N ASP A 342 -7.92 10.72 -10.31
CA ASP A 342 -9.19 11.45 -10.39
C ASP A 342 -10.35 10.67 -9.77
N ASP A 343 -10.41 9.34 -9.99
CA ASP A 343 -11.39 8.48 -9.34
C ASP A 343 -11.19 8.46 -7.81
N LEU A 344 -9.95 8.30 -7.35
CA LEU A 344 -9.60 8.19 -5.93
C LEU A 344 -9.83 9.49 -5.16
N LEU A 345 -9.60 10.65 -5.79
CA LEU A 345 -9.97 11.95 -5.23
C LEU A 345 -11.50 12.09 -5.14
N ARG A 346 -12.24 11.69 -6.20
CA ARG A 346 -13.71 11.72 -6.19
C ARG A 346 -14.29 10.84 -5.08
N PHE A 347 -13.66 9.71 -4.77
CA PHE A 347 -14.07 8.81 -3.67
C PHE A 347 -13.62 9.28 -2.28
N GLY A 348 -12.83 10.35 -2.17
CA GLY A 348 -12.26 10.82 -0.90
C GLY A 348 -11.18 9.90 -0.31
N VAL A 349 -10.64 8.96 -1.10
CA VAL A 349 -9.53 8.08 -0.69
C VAL A 349 -8.20 8.85 -0.67
N MET A 350 -8.02 9.74 -1.65
CA MET A 350 -6.87 10.63 -1.77
C MET A 350 -7.32 12.09 -1.59
N ASP A 351 -6.49 12.93 -0.98
CA ASP A 351 -6.84 14.32 -0.68
C ASP A 351 -6.36 15.29 -1.76
N GLU A 352 -5.23 14.98 -2.42
CA GLU A 352 -4.60 15.88 -3.39
C GLU A 352 -3.90 15.10 -4.50
N LYS A 353 -4.06 15.60 -5.73
CA LYS A 353 -3.31 15.15 -6.89
C LYS A 353 -2.08 16.05 -7.10
N VAL A 354 -0.90 15.46 -7.02
CA VAL A 354 0.38 16.14 -7.28
C VAL A 354 0.63 16.13 -8.79
N GLN A 355 0.78 17.31 -9.39
CA GLN A 355 1.01 17.45 -10.83
C GLN A 355 2.34 16.83 -11.25
N GLU A 356 2.40 16.32 -12.48
CA GLU A 356 3.63 15.86 -13.11
C GLU A 356 4.05 16.79 -14.26
N PRO A 357 5.33 16.82 -14.64
CA PRO A 357 5.76 17.54 -15.84
C PRO A 357 5.12 16.96 -17.10
N LEU A 358 5.17 17.73 -18.19
CA LEU A 358 4.65 17.30 -19.48
C LEU A 358 5.35 16.00 -19.93
N GLY A 359 4.57 14.94 -20.13
CA GLY A 359 5.11 13.61 -20.41
C GLY A 359 5.36 12.73 -19.18
N ALA A 360 4.85 13.12 -18.00
CA ALA A 360 4.99 12.41 -16.73
C ALA A 360 6.39 12.48 -16.09
N ALA A 361 6.48 12.05 -14.83
CA ALA A 361 7.67 12.26 -13.99
C ALA A 361 8.97 11.65 -14.52
N HIS A 362 8.90 10.65 -15.41
CA HIS A 362 10.07 9.99 -15.98
C HIS A 362 10.71 10.78 -17.14
N THR A 363 9.99 11.70 -17.78
CA THR A 363 10.55 12.53 -18.87
C THR A 363 11.38 13.68 -18.34
N ASP A 364 10.98 14.28 -17.21
CA ASP A 364 11.73 15.33 -16.52
C ASP A 364 11.66 15.17 -14.99
N PRO A 365 12.46 14.24 -14.41
CA PRO A 365 12.49 14.04 -12.96
C PRO A 365 12.83 15.30 -12.17
N MET A 366 13.74 16.13 -12.69
CA MET A 366 14.17 17.36 -12.02
C MET A 366 13.05 18.38 -11.92
N ALA A 367 12.18 18.45 -12.93
CA ALA A 367 10.96 19.26 -12.87
C ALA A 367 9.87 18.63 -11.98
N ALA A 368 9.85 17.31 -11.80
CA ALA A 368 8.88 16.62 -10.96
C ALA A 368 9.13 16.82 -9.45
N PHE A 369 10.39 16.83 -9.01
CA PHE A 369 10.73 16.90 -7.58
C PHE A 369 10.19 18.15 -6.84
N PRO A 370 10.25 19.38 -7.42
CA PRO A 370 9.66 20.56 -6.80
C PRO A 370 8.15 20.41 -6.54
N TYR A 371 7.38 19.81 -7.45
CA TYR A 371 5.94 19.60 -7.23
C TYR A 371 5.67 18.72 -6.01
N VAL A 372 6.45 17.66 -5.82
CA VAL A 372 6.35 16.77 -4.66
C VAL A 372 6.76 17.51 -3.39
N LYS A 373 7.89 18.23 -3.41
CA LYS A 373 8.38 19.04 -2.28
C LYS A 373 7.32 20.04 -1.82
N GLU A 374 6.76 20.81 -2.74
CA GLU A 374 5.76 21.81 -2.41
C GLU A 374 4.47 21.19 -1.87
N ALA A 375 4.00 20.07 -2.45
CA ALA A 375 2.82 19.37 -1.97
C ALA A 375 2.99 18.85 -0.53
N ILE A 376 4.16 18.31 -0.21
CA ILE A 376 4.51 17.89 1.17
C ILE A 376 4.45 19.10 2.11
N LEU A 377 5.12 20.20 1.77
CA LEU A 377 5.17 21.39 2.63
C LEU A 377 3.80 22.03 2.82
N ARG A 378 2.99 22.15 1.76
CA ARG A 378 1.62 22.68 1.84
C ARG A 378 0.75 21.86 2.79
N ASN A 379 0.83 20.54 2.72
CA ASN A 379 0.04 19.66 3.57
C ASN A 379 0.59 19.61 5.00
N TYR A 380 1.91 19.68 5.19
CA TYR A 380 2.55 19.74 6.49
C TYR A 380 2.14 20.99 7.29
N ARG A 381 2.15 22.17 6.66
CA ARG A 381 1.81 23.45 7.30
C ARG A 381 0.43 23.47 7.96
N ARG A 382 -0.51 22.62 7.53
CA ARG A 382 -1.84 22.50 8.14
C ARG A 382 -1.80 21.97 9.58
N TYR A 383 -0.73 21.28 9.94
CA TYR A 383 -0.54 20.68 11.27
C TYR A 383 0.36 21.53 12.16
N GLU A 384 0.87 22.66 11.67
CA GLU A 384 1.61 23.61 12.49
C GLU A 384 0.68 24.21 13.55
N GLY A 385 1.05 24.06 14.82
CA GLY A 385 0.25 24.54 15.95
C GLY A 385 -0.85 23.59 16.42
N MET A 386 -1.07 22.45 15.77
CA MET A 386 -1.96 21.41 16.27
C MET A 386 -1.31 20.62 17.41
N THR A 387 -2.13 20.23 18.39
CA THR A 387 -1.79 19.29 19.45
C THR A 387 -1.69 17.86 18.93
N ALA A 388 -1.03 16.98 19.69
CA ALA A 388 -0.91 15.57 19.36
C ALA A 388 -2.27 14.89 19.20
N GLU A 389 -3.21 15.24 20.07
CA GLU A 389 -4.57 14.72 20.10
C GLU A 389 -5.36 15.14 18.85
N GLU A 390 -5.22 16.39 18.42
CA GLU A 390 -5.84 16.89 17.18
C GLU A 390 -5.28 16.19 15.95
N VAL A 391 -3.97 15.96 15.89
CA VAL A 391 -3.32 15.22 14.79
C VAL A 391 -3.84 13.78 14.73
N GLN A 392 -3.98 13.10 15.87
CA GLN A 392 -4.53 11.75 15.93
C GLN A 392 -6.00 11.72 15.51
N LEU A 393 -6.80 12.69 15.97
CA LEU A 393 -8.22 12.78 15.66
C LEU A 393 -8.49 13.08 14.18
N ASP A 394 -7.71 13.96 13.54
CA ASP A 394 -7.76 14.21 12.08
C ASP A 394 -7.51 12.91 11.31
N ARG A 395 -6.48 12.15 11.69
CA ARG A 395 -6.17 10.85 11.07
C ARG A 395 -7.31 9.86 11.26
N TYR A 396 -7.79 9.68 12.48
CA TYR A 396 -8.90 8.77 12.77
C TYR A 396 -10.15 9.13 11.96
N SER A 397 -10.53 10.41 11.97
CA SER A 397 -11.74 10.90 11.28
C SER A 397 -11.68 10.69 9.78
N LYS A 398 -10.50 10.90 9.17
CA LYS A 398 -10.28 10.62 7.75
C LYS A 398 -10.66 9.17 7.40
N PHE A 399 -10.08 8.19 8.10
CA PHE A 399 -10.32 6.78 7.79
C PHE A 399 -11.70 6.31 8.22
N ARG A 400 -12.28 6.85 9.29
CA ARG A 400 -13.59 6.42 9.80
C ARG A 400 -14.74 6.73 8.84
N LYS A 401 -14.58 7.76 7.99
CA LYS A 401 -15.53 8.18 6.95
C LYS A 401 -15.41 7.37 5.65
N LEU A 402 -14.37 6.54 5.49
CA LEU A 402 -14.19 5.76 4.27
C LEU A 402 -15.16 4.57 4.24
N GLY A 403 -15.84 4.41 3.11
CA GLY A 403 -16.83 3.38 2.86
C GLY A 403 -18.21 3.98 2.65
N MET A 404 -18.98 3.35 1.76
CA MET A 404 -20.40 3.67 1.54
C MET A 404 -21.16 2.36 1.69
N TRP A 405 -22.21 2.37 2.50
CA TRP A 405 -23.09 1.24 2.72
C TRP A 405 -24.53 1.73 2.78
N GLU A 406 -25.47 0.90 2.34
CA GLU A 406 -26.88 1.12 2.60
C GLU A 406 -27.21 0.51 3.97
N GLU A 407 -27.85 1.29 4.83
CA GLU A 407 -28.36 0.75 6.09
C GLU A 407 -29.68 0.02 5.83
N PHE A 408 -29.69 -1.29 6.07
CA PHE A 408 -30.92 -2.08 6.01
C PHE A 408 -31.54 -2.14 7.40
N LEU A 409 -32.82 -1.77 7.52
CA LEU A 409 -33.53 -1.92 8.79
C LEU A 409 -33.90 -3.38 9.03
N VAL A 410 -33.43 -3.93 10.15
CA VAL A 410 -33.82 -5.27 10.64
C VAL A 410 -34.97 -5.10 11.64
N ALA A 411 -36.10 -5.77 11.39
CA ALA A 411 -37.23 -5.80 12.31
C ALA A 411 -36.81 -6.37 13.68
N GLY A 412 -37.13 -5.66 14.77
CA GLY A 412 -36.81 -6.08 16.14
C GLY A 412 -35.42 -5.66 16.65
N GLY A 413 -34.59 -5.00 15.83
CA GLY A 413 -33.38 -4.34 16.32
C GLY A 413 -33.70 -3.15 17.22
N LYS A 414 -32.95 -3.00 18.33
CA LYS A 414 -33.04 -1.84 19.25
C LYS A 414 -32.42 -0.57 18.64
N ASN A 415 -32.67 -0.31 17.35
CA ASN A 415 -32.08 0.80 16.61
C ASN A 415 -32.52 2.15 17.17
N LYS A 416 -33.72 2.22 17.78
CA LYS A 416 -34.22 3.39 18.49
C LYS A 416 -33.33 3.76 19.69
N GLU A 417 -32.95 2.77 20.51
CA GLU A 417 -32.06 2.98 21.67
C GLU A 417 -30.64 3.36 21.23
N ALA A 418 -30.14 2.77 20.13
CA ALA A 418 -28.84 3.12 19.56
C ALA A 418 -28.83 4.55 18.97
N ARG A 419 -29.96 4.99 18.39
CA ARG A 419 -30.14 6.34 17.84
C ARG A 419 -30.27 7.38 18.95
N GLU A 420 -31.07 7.11 19.97
CA GLU A 420 -31.19 7.95 21.18
C GLU A 420 -29.84 8.09 21.90
N ALA A 421 -29.01 7.05 21.93
CA ALA A 421 -27.64 7.10 22.47
C ALA A 421 -26.67 7.93 21.63
N LEU A 422 -26.88 8.01 20.31
CA LEU A 422 -26.07 8.83 19.40
C LEU A 422 -26.51 10.30 19.42
N GLU A 423 -27.82 10.54 19.47
CA GLU A 423 -28.45 11.88 19.59
C GLU A 423 -28.17 12.52 20.96
N SER A 424 -28.02 11.73 22.01
CA SER A 424 -27.69 12.19 23.37
C SER A 424 -26.18 12.30 23.66
N ALA A 425 -25.32 11.90 22.72
CA ALA A 425 -23.87 12.05 22.86
C ALA A 425 -23.49 13.54 22.76
N ALA A 426 -23.15 14.15 23.90
CA ALA A 426 -22.70 15.53 23.94
C ALA A 426 -21.43 15.72 23.09
N GLY A 427 -21.49 16.62 22.11
CA GLY A 427 -20.35 16.97 21.26
C GLY A 427 -19.14 17.44 22.08
N ALA A 428 -17.94 17.08 21.62
CA ALA A 428 -16.69 17.47 22.29
C ALA A 428 -16.48 18.99 22.14
N THR A 429 -16.41 19.70 23.27
CA THR A 429 -16.08 21.13 23.33
C THR A 429 -14.57 21.29 23.44
N THR A 430 -13.97 22.11 22.56
CA THR A 430 -12.55 22.46 22.61
C THR A 430 -12.36 23.93 22.97
N ALA A 431 -11.14 24.33 23.35
CA ALA A 431 -10.80 25.72 23.70
C ALA A 431 -10.94 26.71 22.52
N ALA A 432 -11.12 26.22 21.28
CA ALA A 432 -11.36 27.03 20.09
C ALA A 432 -12.85 27.29 19.79
N GLY A 433 -13.77 26.79 20.64
CA GLY A 433 -15.22 26.94 20.48
C GLY A 433 -15.93 25.63 20.16
N THR A 434 -17.24 25.72 19.98
CA THR A 434 -18.13 24.60 19.64
C THR A 434 -17.87 24.18 18.20
N TRP A 435 -17.46 22.92 18.00
CA TRP A 435 -17.43 22.32 16.67
C TRP A 435 -18.87 22.35 16.11
N ALA A 436 -19.12 23.20 15.11
CA ALA A 436 -20.37 23.25 14.37
C ALA A 436 -20.14 22.67 12.97
N PRO A 437 -20.98 21.72 12.52
CA PRO A 437 -20.94 21.22 11.15
C PRO A 437 -21.03 22.38 10.15
N THR A 438 -20.33 22.28 9.03
CA THR A 438 -20.44 23.28 7.95
C THR A 438 -21.85 23.27 7.35
N ALA A 439 -22.26 24.32 6.63
CA ALA A 439 -23.56 24.35 5.97
C ALA A 439 -23.75 23.19 4.97
N ASP A 440 -22.66 22.65 4.44
CA ASP A 440 -22.68 21.46 3.57
C ASP A 440 -22.86 20.18 4.39
N ASP A 441 -22.30 20.10 5.60
CA ASP A 441 -22.59 19.02 6.56
C ASP A 441 -24.06 19.09 7.04
N ALA A 442 -24.60 20.30 7.27
CA ALA A 442 -26.00 20.52 7.64
C ALA A 442 -26.97 20.15 6.50
N LYS A 443 -26.62 20.47 5.24
CA LYS A 443 -27.39 20.04 4.05
C LYS A 443 -27.32 18.54 3.82
N PHE A 444 -26.18 17.91 4.09
CA PHE A 444 -26.07 16.46 4.07
C PHE A 444 -26.97 15.83 5.14
N ILE A 445 -27.02 16.42 6.33
CA ILE A 445 -27.92 16.01 7.42
C ILE A 445 -29.41 16.23 7.04
N GLU A 446 -29.76 17.36 6.42
CA GLU A 446 -31.13 17.61 5.90
C GLU A 446 -31.50 16.66 4.75
N MET A 447 -30.58 16.35 3.83
CA MET A 447 -30.79 15.37 2.76
C MET A 447 -31.04 13.96 3.32
N MET A 448 -30.33 13.60 4.39
CA MET A 448 -30.55 12.35 5.12
C MET A 448 -31.88 12.36 5.89
N ALA A 449 -32.35 13.53 6.36
CA ALA A 449 -33.67 13.69 6.99
C ALA A 449 -34.82 13.60 5.96
N ASP A 450 -34.65 14.13 4.74
CA ASP A 450 -35.62 14.00 3.63
C ASP A 450 -35.74 12.54 3.14
N MET A 451 -34.67 11.75 3.26
CA MET A 451 -34.71 10.30 3.05
C MET A 451 -35.52 9.58 4.15
N GLU A 452 -35.54 10.10 5.38
CA GLU A 452 -36.32 9.58 6.51
C GLU A 452 -37.84 9.86 6.37
N ASP A 453 -38.24 10.98 5.78
CA ASP A 453 -39.68 11.23 5.51
C ASP A 453 -40.22 10.36 4.36
N LYS A 454 -39.38 10.12 3.33
CA LYS A 454 -39.66 9.10 2.31
C LYS A 454 -39.70 7.69 2.92
N TRP A 455 -38.86 7.44 3.94
CA TRP A 455 -38.80 6.20 4.70
C TRP A 455 -40.09 5.95 5.51
N GLN A 456 -40.63 6.96 6.18
CA GLN A 456 -41.91 6.85 6.90
C GLN A 456 -43.11 6.62 5.96
N GLN A 457 -43.16 7.28 4.79
CA GLN A 457 -44.20 7.07 3.78
C GLN A 457 -44.16 5.66 3.15
N THR A 458 -42.96 5.12 2.92
CA THR A 458 -42.76 3.79 2.33
C THR A 458 -43.11 2.67 3.32
N LEU A 459 -42.85 2.88 4.62
CA LEU A 459 -43.24 1.96 5.70
C LEU A 459 -44.76 1.91 5.93
N GLN A 460 -45.45 3.05 5.84
CA GLN A 460 -46.92 3.09 6.00
C GLN A 460 -47.64 2.39 4.84
N THR A 461 -47.06 2.37 3.64
CA THR A 461 -47.68 1.79 2.44
C THR A 461 -47.43 0.29 2.24
N LYS A 462 -46.71 -0.40 3.16
CA LYS A 462 -46.40 -1.84 3.09
C LYS A 462 -45.96 -2.32 1.69
N GLN A 463 -45.23 -1.50 0.94
CA GLN A 463 -44.75 -1.96 -0.35
C GLN A 463 -43.69 -3.05 -0.16
N GLU A 464 -44.02 -4.26 -0.63
CA GLU A 464 -43.01 -5.28 -0.90
C GLU A 464 -41.97 -4.72 -1.87
N TRP A 465 -40.70 -5.03 -1.60
CA TRP A 465 -39.51 -4.87 -2.45
C TRP A 465 -39.80 -4.40 -3.88
N VAL A 466 -39.60 -3.11 -4.15
CA VAL A 466 -39.90 -2.50 -5.46
C VAL A 466 -38.92 -2.97 -6.56
N ASN A 467 -37.74 -3.48 -6.19
CA ASN A 467 -36.81 -4.14 -7.10
C ASN A 467 -36.22 -5.40 -6.42
N LYS A 468 -36.94 -6.52 -6.48
CA LYS A 468 -36.33 -7.83 -6.16
C LYS A 468 -35.25 -8.12 -7.21
N PRO A 469 -34.00 -8.45 -6.85
CA PRO A 469 -33.00 -8.91 -7.80
C PRO A 469 -33.52 -10.16 -8.52
N ASP A 470 -33.41 -10.23 -9.86
CA ASP A 470 -33.74 -11.45 -10.60
C ASP A 470 -32.73 -12.54 -10.21
N MET A 471 -33.20 -13.49 -9.41
CA MET A 471 -32.39 -14.62 -8.96
C MET A 471 -32.44 -15.71 -10.02
N PRO A 472 -31.29 -16.20 -10.54
CA PRO A 472 -31.29 -17.36 -11.41
C PRO A 472 -31.92 -18.56 -10.71
N ALA A 473 -32.71 -19.34 -11.44
CA ALA A 473 -33.47 -20.46 -10.89
C ALA A 473 -32.55 -21.45 -10.14
N GLY A 474 -32.84 -21.67 -8.86
CA GLY A 474 -32.13 -22.66 -8.02
C GLY A 474 -31.24 -22.11 -6.91
N VAL A 475 -31.18 -20.79 -6.70
CA VAL A 475 -30.37 -20.20 -5.61
C VAL A 475 -31.26 -19.52 -4.57
N SER A 476 -31.45 -20.17 -3.42
CA SER A 476 -31.98 -19.53 -2.21
C SER A 476 -30.82 -18.93 -1.38
N GLN A 477 -30.99 -17.72 -0.86
CA GLN A 477 -30.07 -17.11 0.12
C GLN A 477 -30.40 -17.58 1.56
N PRO A 478 -29.48 -17.61 2.54
CA PRO A 478 -28.03 -17.42 2.52
C PRO A 478 -27.30 -18.66 3.10
N GLY A 479 -27.02 -19.67 2.26
CA GLY A 479 -26.36 -20.91 2.70
C GLY A 479 -24.84 -20.96 2.48
N LEU A 480 -24.22 -19.96 1.84
CA LEU A 480 -22.85 -20.13 1.33
C LEU A 480 -21.77 -20.19 2.43
N MET A 481 -21.99 -19.50 3.56
CA MET A 481 -21.09 -19.59 4.72
C MET A 481 -21.34 -20.83 5.56
N GLU A 482 -22.59 -21.25 5.78
CA GLU A 482 -22.90 -22.48 6.51
C GLU A 482 -22.50 -23.73 5.72
N LEU A 483 -22.66 -23.72 4.40
CA LEU A 483 -22.26 -24.82 3.52
C LEU A 483 -20.74 -24.88 3.36
N ALA A 484 -20.04 -23.74 3.37
CA ALA A 484 -18.58 -23.70 3.43
C ALA A 484 -18.05 -24.23 4.77
N VAL A 485 -18.66 -23.83 5.89
CA VAL A 485 -18.30 -24.32 7.23
C VAL A 485 -18.56 -25.83 7.34
N ALA A 486 -19.73 -26.31 6.95
CA ALA A 486 -20.07 -27.73 6.95
C ALA A 486 -19.16 -28.56 6.01
N THR A 487 -18.79 -28.03 4.85
CA THR A 487 -17.88 -28.74 3.92
C THR A 487 -16.46 -28.79 4.48
N ILE A 488 -16.01 -27.74 5.17
CA ILE A 488 -14.71 -27.71 5.86
C ILE A 488 -14.71 -28.68 7.05
N GLU A 489 -15.82 -28.78 7.80
CA GLU A 489 -15.99 -29.74 8.91
C GLU A 489 -15.96 -31.19 8.40
N VAL A 490 -16.70 -31.50 7.32
CA VAL A 490 -16.73 -32.84 6.70
C VAL A 490 -15.37 -33.21 6.12
N GLN A 491 -14.65 -32.27 5.49
CA GLN A 491 -13.28 -32.50 5.02
C GLN A 491 -12.29 -32.70 6.17
N ARG A 492 -12.51 -32.04 7.32
CA ARG A 492 -11.72 -32.27 8.55
C ARG A 492 -11.95 -33.65 9.12
N GLN A 493 -13.20 -34.11 9.16
CA GLN A 493 -13.58 -35.43 9.66
C GLN A 493 -13.08 -36.56 8.74
N MET A 494 -13.14 -36.35 7.42
CA MET A 494 -12.54 -37.29 6.46
C MET A 494 -11.01 -37.29 6.49
N ALA A 495 -10.38 -36.17 6.85
CA ALA A 495 -8.93 -36.09 7.03
C ALA A 495 -8.46 -36.64 8.39
N SER A 496 -9.33 -36.70 9.42
CA SER A 496 -8.99 -37.24 10.75
C SER A 496 -9.24 -38.74 10.89
N GLY A 497 -9.87 -39.40 9.90
CA GLY A 497 -10.01 -40.86 9.86
C GLY A 497 -10.86 -41.45 10.99
N GLU A 498 -11.82 -40.70 11.53
CA GLU A 498 -12.76 -41.20 12.54
C GLU A 498 -14.12 -41.49 11.89
N ASP A 499 -14.38 -42.77 11.59
CA ASP A 499 -15.71 -43.27 11.19
C ASP A 499 -16.64 -43.29 12.41
N ALA A 500 -17.80 -42.63 12.32
CA ALA A 500 -18.89 -42.79 13.30
C ALA A 500 -20.23 -43.11 12.61
N ALA A 501 -20.78 -44.24 13.02
CA ALA A 501 -21.96 -44.92 12.51
C ALA A 501 -23.28 -44.13 12.70
N VAL A 502 -24.19 -44.30 11.74
CA VAL A 502 -25.60 -43.91 11.82
C VAL A 502 -26.37 -45.05 12.49
N ASP A 503 -27.04 -44.76 13.61
CA ASP A 503 -28.01 -45.64 14.25
C ASP A 503 -29.42 -45.07 14.06
N ASP A 504 -30.33 -45.92 13.62
CA ASP A 504 -31.69 -45.62 13.19
C ASP A 504 -32.65 -46.32 14.16
N SER A 505 -33.34 -45.57 15.03
CA SER A 505 -34.40 -46.14 15.85
C SER A 505 -35.55 -45.18 16.17
N SER A 506 -36.69 -45.49 15.53
CA SER A 506 -38.04 -45.57 16.10
C SER A 506 -38.76 -44.29 16.57
N THR A 507 -39.72 -43.86 15.75
CA THR A 507 -41.02 -43.37 16.22
C THR A 507 -42.09 -44.43 15.98
N ALA A 508 -42.70 -44.96 17.04
CA ALA A 508 -43.93 -45.74 16.97
C ALA A 508 -44.86 -45.35 18.12
N ALA A 509 -45.99 -44.73 17.80
CA ALA A 509 -47.29 -44.84 18.48
C ALA A 509 -48.28 -43.86 17.81
N ALA A 510 -49.53 -44.17 17.52
CA ALA A 510 -50.28 -45.42 17.52
C ALA A 510 -51.65 -45.16 16.86
N ALA A 511 -52.17 -46.19 16.17
CA ALA A 511 -53.58 -46.61 16.11
C ALA A 511 -54.63 -45.67 15.48
N LYS A 512 -55.23 -46.00 14.32
CA LYS A 512 -56.37 -46.95 14.05
C LYS A 512 -57.40 -46.08 13.26
N SER A 513 -58.16 -46.47 12.24
CA SER A 513 -58.75 -47.73 11.79
C SER A 513 -59.34 -47.51 10.38
N ASN A 514 -59.25 -48.50 9.50
CA ASN A 514 -60.07 -48.66 8.28
C ASN A 514 -61.45 -49.28 8.68
N PRO A 515 -62.53 -49.42 7.85
CA PRO A 515 -62.52 -49.57 6.37
C PRO A 515 -63.76 -49.01 5.58
N ASN A 516 -63.75 -49.26 4.26
CA ASN A 516 -64.86 -49.34 3.29
C ASN A 516 -65.49 -48.06 2.72
N GLY A 517 -65.64 -48.01 1.38
CA GLY A 517 -66.64 -47.19 0.71
C GLY A 517 -66.32 -46.75 -0.71
N SER A 518 -66.91 -47.46 -1.67
CA SER A 518 -67.05 -47.23 -3.12
C SER A 518 -67.42 -45.82 -3.63
N GLY A 519 -66.97 -45.53 -4.86
CA GLY A 519 -67.67 -44.69 -5.88
C GLY A 519 -67.55 -43.18 -5.67
N SER A 520 -67.68 -42.29 -6.65
CA SER A 520 -67.82 -42.29 -8.11
C SER A 520 -67.97 -40.81 -8.53
N GLN A 521 -67.75 -40.50 -9.82
CA GLN A 521 -68.14 -39.27 -10.54
C GLN A 521 -67.26 -38.02 -10.28
N LEU A 522 -66.56 -37.42 -11.27
CA LEU A 522 -66.92 -36.87 -12.59
C LEU A 522 -68.00 -35.78 -12.57
N VAL A 523 -67.54 -34.56 -12.94
CA VAL A 523 -68.17 -33.57 -13.85
C VAL A 523 -68.82 -32.31 -13.25
N ALA A 524 -68.35 -31.18 -13.82
CA ALA A 524 -69.05 -29.95 -14.24
C ALA A 524 -69.25 -28.75 -13.30
N ASP A 525 -68.66 -27.65 -13.79
CA ASP A 525 -69.28 -26.37 -14.16
C ASP A 525 -69.60 -25.30 -13.09
N ALA A 526 -68.77 -24.26 -13.15
CA ALA A 526 -69.12 -22.86 -13.43
C ALA A 526 -70.48 -22.32 -12.98
N ASN A 527 -70.41 -21.32 -12.10
CA ASN A 527 -70.94 -19.97 -12.31
C ASN A 527 -70.07 -18.94 -11.59
#